data_AF-A0A7S2MTA0-F1
#
_entry.id   AF-A0A7S2MTA0-F1
#
_cell.length_a   1.000
_cell.length_b   1.000
_cell.length_c   1.000
_cell.angle_alpha   90.00
_cell.angle_beta   90.00
_cell.angle_gamma   90.00
#
_symmetry.space_group_name_H-M   'P 1'
#
loop_
_entity.id
_entity.type
_entity.pdbx_description
1 polymer ?
#
loop_
_entity_poly.entity_id
_entity_poly.type
_entity_poly.pdbx_seq_one_letter_code
_entity_poly.pdbx_strand_id
1 'polypeptide(L)'
;ISVVKLYDIIQYVVRPATQQYGCSFVEMIAAERQTPRFYVSAWLGTRTVEVLSSLREHAADHLIGTDEDGQLVNESAAVYWIYPYALSEQERVAHNSPETMHFYQAIAKCQGTVSIVDDSSVCFSRLWCLFEMDLAITAPWLAEVEAATHAVTAAREAVPHAKALVETAREVAEAAAQALKAAKKEQAALKADKTADKTAKAEAAKMVTETEKAAQAADREVKAAVAAG
;
A
#
# COMPACT_ATOMS: atom_id res chain seq x y z
N ILE A 1 3.27 21.89 18.06
CA ILE A 1 2.28 21.19 17.22
C ILE A 1 2.65 19.70 17.24
N SER A 2 1.69 18.82 17.53
CA SER A 2 1.93 17.41 17.92
C SER A 2 2.62 16.59 16.83
N VAL A 3 3.64 15.81 17.20
CA VAL A 3 4.45 14.94 16.32
C VAL A 3 3.91 13.51 16.19
N VAL A 4 2.70 13.26 16.71
CA VAL A 4 2.08 11.93 16.76
C VAL A 4 1.72 11.46 15.35
N LYS A 5 2.30 10.32 14.97
CA LYS A 5 2.07 9.65 13.68
C LYS A 5 0.99 8.58 13.82
N LEU A 6 0.43 8.12 12.70
CA LEU A 6 -0.49 6.97 12.74
C LEU A 6 0.18 5.71 13.34
N TYR A 7 1.48 5.52 13.15
CA TYR A 7 2.24 4.47 13.86
C TYR A 7 2.11 4.57 15.39
N ASP A 8 2.20 5.78 15.94
CA ASP A 8 2.08 6.01 17.38
C ASP A 8 0.67 5.70 17.87
N ILE A 9 -0.34 6.08 17.08
CA ILE A 9 -1.74 5.75 17.38
C ILE A 9 -1.98 4.24 17.41
N ILE A 10 -1.44 3.50 16.43
CA ILE A 10 -1.53 2.04 16.42
C ILE A 10 -0.90 1.46 17.69
N GLN A 11 0.32 1.90 18.00
CA GLN A 11 1.13 1.32 19.07
C GLN A 11 0.62 1.65 20.47
N TYR A 12 0.21 2.89 20.72
CA TYR A 12 -0.07 3.40 22.05
C TYR A 12 -1.56 3.58 22.36
N VAL A 13 -2.44 3.53 21.35
CA VAL A 13 -3.89 3.71 21.54
C VAL A 13 -4.65 2.48 21.07
N VAL A 14 -4.56 2.14 19.78
CA VAL A 14 -5.38 1.07 19.19
C VAL A 14 -5.04 -0.28 19.80
N ARG A 15 -3.77 -0.69 19.73
CA ARG A 15 -3.36 -2.02 20.23
C ARG A 15 -3.67 -2.21 21.71
N PRO A 16 -3.29 -1.31 22.64
CA PRO A 16 -3.59 -1.50 24.05
C PRO A 16 -5.09 -1.53 24.34
N ALA A 17 -5.89 -0.74 23.62
CA ALA A 17 -7.33 -0.73 23.80
C ALA A 17 -7.95 -2.06 23.34
N THR A 18 -7.62 -2.51 22.12
CA THR A 18 -8.34 -3.61 21.45
C THR A 18 -7.81 -5.00 21.78
N GLN A 19 -6.56 -5.14 22.23
CA GLN A 19 -5.91 -6.44 22.39
C GLN A 19 -6.70 -7.42 23.27
N GLN A 20 -7.28 -6.95 24.38
CA GLN A 20 -8.03 -7.81 25.30
C GLN A 20 -9.38 -8.28 24.74
N TYR A 21 -9.93 -7.57 23.76
CA TYR A 21 -11.24 -7.85 23.16
C TYR A 21 -11.13 -8.56 21.81
N GLY A 22 -9.96 -8.50 21.16
CA GLY A 22 -9.75 -9.13 19.86
C GLY A 22 -10.53 -8.48 18.71
N CYS A 23 -10.94 -7.22 18.86
CA CYS A 23 -11.70 -6.48 17.85
C CYS A 23 -10.86 -5.36 17.20
N SER A 24 -11.43 -4.68 16.20
CA SER A 24 -10.89 -3.43 15.68
C SER A 24 -11.20 -2.25 16.62
N PHE A 25 -10.51 -1.12 16.43
CA PHE A 25 -10.76 0.06 17.26
C PHE A 25 -12.15 0.65 16.99
N VAL A 26 -12.60 0.64 15.73
CA VAL A 26 -13.92 1.15 15.35
C VAL A 26 -15.05 0.35 16.00
N GLU A 27 -14.93 -0.98 16.10
CA GLU A 27 -15.92 -1.82 16.79
C GLU A 27 -16.04 -1.52 18.28
N MET A 28 -14.98 -0.98 18.89
CA MET A 28 -14.98 -0.62 20.31
C MET A 28 -15.65 0.72 20.58
N ILE A 29 -15.48 1.70 19.68
CA ILE A 29 -15.91 3.08 19.92
C ILE A 29 -17.22 3.44 19.22
N ALA A 30 -17.59 2.71 18.16
CA ALA A 30 -18.78 3.02 17.39
C ALA A 30 -20.05 2.53 18.12
N ALA A 31 -21.05 3.41 18.22
CA ALA A 31 -22.35 3.05 18.78
C ALA A 31 -23.13 2.06 17.88
N GLU A 32 -22.88 2.13 16.56
CA GLU A 32 -23.56 1.34 15.54
C GLU A 32 -22.58 0.93 14.43
N ARG A 33 -23.00 -0.03 13.61
CA ARG A 33 -22.21 -0.50 12.46
C ARG A 33 -21.95 0.64 11.48
N GLN A 34 -20.66 0.90 11.23
CA GLN A 34 -20.21 1.92 10.29
C GLN A 34 -19.94 1.29 8.92
N THR A 35 -20.71 1.64 7.89
CA THR A 35 -20.41 1.25 6.50
C THR A 35 -19.57 2.36 5.87
N PRO A 36 -18.31 2.09 5.50
CA PRO A 36 -17.43 3.13 4.97
C PRO A 36 -17.90 3.59 3.60
N ARG A 37 -17.90 4.91 3.40
CA ARG A 37 -18.18 5.52 2.10
C ARG A 37 -16.90 5.77 1.32
N PHE A 38 -15.82 6.11 2.03
CA PHE A 38 -14.52 6.37 1.43
C PHE A 38 -13.42 5.53 2.07
N TYR A 39 -12.53 5.02 1.24
CA TYR A 39 -11.27 4.42 1.69
C TYR A 39 -10.23 5.51 1.89
N VAL A 40 -9.42 5.43 2.95
CA VAL A 40 -8.32 6.38 3.17
C VAL A 40 -6.99 5.68 2.89
N SER A 41 -6.33 6.11 1.82
CA SER A 41 -4.94 5.73 1.52
C SER A 41 -4.01 6.74 2.17
N ALA A 42 -3.22 6.30 3.16
CA ALA A 42 -2.29 7.15 3.88
C ALA A 42 -1.04 6.39 4.29
N TRP A 43 0.10 7.06 4.26
CA TRP A 43 1.31 6.53 4.87
C TRP A 43 1.19 6.57 6.40
N LEU A 44 1.52 5.46 7.07
CA LEU A 44 1.41 5.37 8.53
C LEU A 44 2.37 6.30 9.29
N GLY A 45 3.37 6.87 8.62
CA GLY A 45 4.26 7.87 9.21
C GLY A 45 3.74 9.30 9.15
N THR A 46 2.62 9.56 8.45
CA THR A 46 1.98 10.88 8.40
C THR A 46 1.46 11.29 9.78
N ARG A 47 1.53 12.59 10.12
CA ARG A 47 1.04 13.06 11.42
C ARG A 47 -0.47 12.88 11.45
N THR A 48 -0.99 12.34 12.54
CA THR A 48 -2.42 12.03 12.69
C THR A 48 -3.29 13.26 12.53
N VAL A 49 -2.81 14.41 13.02
CA VAL A 49 -3.53 15.69 12.90
C VAL A 49 -3.72 16.10 11.44
N GLU A 50 -2.73 15.89 10.57
CA GLU A 50 -2.85 16.20 9.14
C GLU A 50 -3.88 15.30 8.47
N VAL A 51 -3.81 14.00 8.74
CA VAL A 51 -4.78 13.04 8.20
C VAL A 51 -6.20 13.46 8.58
N LEU A 52 -6.45 13.74 9.85
CA LEU A 52 -7.78 14.16 10.31
C LEU A 52 -8.21 15.51 9.74
N SER A 53 -7.29 16.47 9.64
CA SER A 53 -7.56 17.78 9.03
C SER A 53 -7.95 17.64 7.55
N SER A 54 -7.19 16.88 6.76
CA SER A 54 -7.50 16.64 5.35
C SER A 54 -8.84 15.91 5.16
N LEU A 55 -9.17 14.96 6.03
CA LEU A 55 -10.47 14.29 5.97
C LEU A 55 -11.64 15.20 6.38
N ARG A 56 -11.42 16.12 7.31
CA ARG A 56 -12.39 17.15 7.69
C ARG A 56 -12.66 18.09 6.51
N GLU A 57 -11.61 18.56 5.84
CA GLU A 57 -11.71 19.41 4.65
C GLU A 57 -12.40 18.68 3.50
N HIS A 58 -11.99 17.44 3.20
CA HIS A 58 -12.68 16.60 2.21
C HIS A 58 -14.17 16.40 2.53
N ALA A 59 -14.51 16.18 3.81
CA ALA A 59 -15.91 16.04 4.23
C ALA A 59 -16.70 17.34 4.00
N ALA A 60 -16.12 18.49 4.36
CA ALA A 60 -16.71 19.80 4.16
C ALA A 60 -17.01 20.05 2.68
N ASP A 61 -16.04 19.80 1.81
CA ASP A 61 -16.12 20.13 0.39
C ASP A 61 -17.04 19.21 -0.41
N HIS A 62 -17.15 17.93 -0.02
CA HIS A 62 -17.73 16.92 -0.90
C HIS A 62 -18.91 16.15 -0.31
N LEU A 63 -19.10 16.16 1.01
CA LEU A 63 -20.04 15.24 1.65
C LEU A 63 -21.14 15.96 2.40
N ILE A 64 -20.75 16.90 3.24
CA ILE A 64 -21.64 17.33 4.31
C ILE A 64 -21.72 18.86 4.47
N GLY A 65 -20.79 19.62 3.88
CA GLY A 65 -20.80 21.09 3.97
C GLY A 65 -20.44 21.61 5.36
N THR A 66 -20.45 22.94 5.52
CA THR A 66 -20.26 23.60 6.82
C THR A 66 -21.38 24.58 7.12
N ASP A 67 -21.66 24.79 8.40
CA ASP A 67 -22.50 25.90 8.86
C ASP A 67 -21.74 27.23 8.82
N GLU A 68 -22.40 28.30 9.29
CA GLU A 68 -21.87 29.66 9.32
C GLU A 68 -20.61 29.79 10.21
N ASP A 69 -20.41 28.88 11.16
CA ASP A 69 -19.26 28.83 12.08
C ASP A 69 -18.15 27.89 11.60
N GLY A 70 -18.28 27.33 10.39
CA GLY A 70 -17.30 26.38 9.82
C GLY A 70 -17.33 25.00 10.47
N GLN A 71 -18.41 24.64 11.17
CA GLN A 71 -18.60 23.30 11.68
C GLN A 71 -19.26 22.41 10.64
N LEU A 72 -18.87 21.14 10.63
CA LEU A 72 -19.43 20.15 9.74
C LEU A 72 -20.91 19.92 10.09
N VAL A 73 -21.81 20.12 9.14
CA VAL A 73 -23.22 19.73 9.31
C VAL A 73 -23.38 18.29 8.82
N ASN A 74 -24.32 17.50 9.34
CA ASN A 74 -24.58 16.11 8.88
C ASN A 74 -23.37 15.15 8.92
N GLU A 75 -22.59 15.14 10.01
CA GLU A 75 -21.38 14.32 10.18
C GLU A 75 -21.55 12.82 9.89
N SER A 76 -22.76 12.27 10.07
CA SER A 76 -23.06 10.86 9.82
C SER A 76 -22.90 10.44 8.34
N ALA A 77 -22.87 11.39 7.41
CA ALA A 77 -22.62 11.11 5.99
C ALA A 77 -21.12 10.97 5.64
N ALA A 78 -20.20 11.32 6.55
CA ALA A 78 -18.75 11.29 6.35
C ALA A 78 -18.08 10.09 7.05
N VAL A 79 -18.36 8.87 6.57
CA VAL A 79 -17.76 7.64 7.12
C VAL A 79 -16.54 7.21 6.31
N TYR A 80 -15.38 7.19 6.96
CA TYR A 80 -14.09 6.84 6.37
C TYR A 80 -13.56 5.50 6.87
N TRP A 81 -13.09 4.65 5.97
CA TRP A 81 -12.32 3.47 6.32
C TRP A 81 -10.84 3.83 6.45
N ILE A 82 -10.30 3.71 7.67
CA ILE A 82 -8.92 4.08 7.98
C ILE A 82 -8.22 2.86 8.59
N TYR A 83 -7.20 2.36 7.91
CA TYR A 83 -6.51 1.09 8.23
C TYR A 83 -6.11 0.92 9.72
N PRO A 84 -5.49 1.91 10.39
CA PRO A 84 -5.22 1.84 11.83
C PRO A 84 -6.43 1.50 12.71
N TYR A 85 -7.61 2.00 12.37
CA TYR A 85 -8.80 1.90 13.23
C TYR A 85 -9.72 0.74 12.85
N ALA A 86 -9.73 0.38 11.57
CA ALA A 86 -10.73 -0.53 11.01
C ALA A 86 -10.32 -2.02 11.00
N LEU A 87 -9.06 -2.33 11.34
CA LEU A 87 -8.58 -3.72 11.43
C LEU A 87 -8.19 -4.09 12.85
N SER A 88 -8.63 -5.27 13.28
CA SER A 88 -8.16 -5.91 14.50
C SER A 88 -6.70 -6.37 14.35
N GLU A 89 -5.98 -6.52 15.47
CA GLU A 89 -4.60 -7.03 15.43
C GLU A 89 -4.52 -8.46 14.85
N GLN A 90 -5.58 -9.25 15.04
CA GLN A 90 -5.68 -10.61 14.53
C GLN A 90 -5.85 -10.66 13.00
N GLU A 91 -6.36 -9.59 12.40
CA GLU A 91 -6.53 -9.44 10.94
C GLU A 91 -5.30 -8.81 10.27
N ARG A 92 -4.33 -8.31 11.04
CA ARG A 92 -3.08 -7.72 10.48
C ARG A 92 -2.08 -8.76 9.97
N VAL A 93 -2.50 -10.01 9.78
CA VAL A 93 -1.65 -11.11 9.31
C VAL A 93 -1.33 -10.97 7.82
N ALA A 94 -0.19 -11.51 7.40
CA ALA A 94 0.19 -11.52 5.99
C ALA A 94 -0.78 -12.38 5.18
N HIS A 95 -1.32 -11.80 4.10
CA HIS A 95 -2.16 -12.52 3.14
C HIS A 95 -1.31 -13.14 2.03
N ASN A 96 -1.76 -14.28 1.50
CA ASN A 96 -1.07 -15.00 0.44
C ASN A 96 -1.40 -14.48 -0.97
N SER A 97 -2.40 -13.61 -1.12
CA SER A 97 -2.80 -13.02 -2.40
C SER A 97 -3.40 -11.62 -2.22
N PRO A 98 -3.26 -10.70 -3.21
CA PRO A 98 -3.82 -9.34 -3.13
C PRO A 98 -5.34 -9.30 -2.93
N GLU A 99 -6.08 -10.20 -3.58
CA GLU A 99 -7.56 -10.26 -3.52
C GLU A 99 -8.10 -10.63 -2.13
N THR A 100 -7.27 -11.30 -1.31
CA THR A 100 -7.63 -11.66 0.06
C THR A 100 -7.19 -10.60 1.07
N MET A 101 -6.51 -9.54 0.63
CA MET A 101 -6.08 -8.46 1.50
C MET A 101 -7.25 -7.58 1.92
N HIS A 102 -7.29 -7.22 3.19
CA HIS A 102 -8.40 -6.44 3.74
C HIS A 102 -8.62 -5.08 3.08
N PHE A 103 -7.56 -4.42 2.63
CA PHE A 103 -7.70 -3.14 1.94
C PHE A 103 -8.33 -3.30 0.54
N TYR A 104 -8.07 -4.40 -0.18
CA TYR A 104 -8.74 -4.68 -1.45
C TYR A 104 -10.26 -4.78 -1.24
N GLN A 105 -10.67 -5.53 -0.21
CA GLN A 105 -12.08 -5.68 0.15
C GLN A 105 -12.72 -4.37 0.65
N ALA A 106 -11.94 -3.52 1.33
CA ALA A 106 -12.41 -2.22 1.79
C ALA A 106 -12.63 -1.26 0.63
N ILE A 107 -11.65 -1.14 -0.27
CA ILE A 107 -11.74 -0.30 -1.49
C ILE A 107 -12.93 -0.75 -2.35
N ALA A 108 -13.15 -2.05 -2.51
CA ALA A 108 -14.29 -2.60 -3.26
C ALA A 108 -15.67 -2.26 -2.69
N LYS A 109 -15.75 -1.88 -1.40
CA LYS A 109 -17.00 -1.49 -0.73
C LYS A 109 -17.19 0.02 -0.63
N CYS A 110 -16.15 0.80 -0.92
CA CYS A 110 -16.19 2.25 -0.85
C CYS A 110 -16.62 2.84 -2.20
N GLN A 111 -17.24 4.01 -2.16
CA GLN A 111 -17.60 4.80 -3.35
C GLN A 111 -16.40 5.54 -3.94
N GLY A 112 -15.34 5.71 -3.16
CA GLY A 112 -14.12 6.39 -3.60
C GLY A 112 -12.97 6.21 -2.63
N THR A 113 -11.81 6.73 -3.01
CA THR A 113 -10.59 6.70 -2.22
C THR A 113 -10.06 8.12 -2.03
N VAL A 114 -9.75 8.48 -0.79
CA VAL A 114 -9.05 9.71 -0.42
C VAL A 114 -7.59 9.36 -0.16
N SER A 115 -6.69 9.89 -1.00
CA SER A 115 -5.24 9.73 -0.81
C SER A 115 -4.70 10.92 -0.04
N ILE A 116 -4.08 10.65 1.11
CA ILE A 116 -3.43 11.68 1.93
C ILE A 116 -2.01 11.88 1.41
N VAL A 117 -1.74 13.09 0.93
CA VAL A 117 -0.43 13.51 0.43
C VAL A 117 0.19 14.40 1.50
N ASP A 118 1.28 13.94 2.11
CA ASP A 118 2.03 14.76 3.06
C ASP A 118 2.95 15.76 2.36
N ASP A 119 3.52 16.70 3.13
CA ASP A 119 4.42 17.76 2.65
C ASP A 119 5.62 17.23 1.85
N SER A 120 6.03 15.98 2.08
CA SER A 120 7.14 15.32 1.40
C SER A 120 6.69 14.36 0.31
N SER A 121 5.38 14.26 0.07
CA SER A 121 4.75 13.34 -0.88
C SER A 121 5.18 11.88 -0.72
N VAL A 122 5.48 11.45 0.52
CA VAL A 122 6.00 10.11 0.81
C VAL A 122 5.02 9.04 0.35
N CYS A 123 3.71 9.31 0.35
CA CYS A 123 2.72 8.37 -0.19
C CYS A 123 3.03 7.89 -1.62
N PHE A 124 3.68 8.69 -2.47
CA PHE A 124 4.04 8.30 -3.84
C PHE A 124 5.31 7.46 -3.94
N SER A 125 6.08 7.31 -2.86
CA SER A 125 7.20 6.36 -2.79
C SER A 125 6.83 5.04 -2.10
N ARG A 126 5.68 4.99 -1.40
CA ARG A 126 5.22 3.78 -0.73
C ARG A 126 4.47 2.86 -1.69
N LEU A 127 5.05 1.69 -1.98
CA LEU A 127 4.45 0.67 -2.84
C LEU A 127 2.98 0.36 -2.47
N TRP A 128 2.65 0.26 -1.19
CA TRP A 128 1.28 -0.01 -0.75
C TRP A 128 0.31 1.13 -1.09
N CYS A 129 0.72 2.38 -0.90
CA CYS A 129 -0.10 3.54 -1.25
C CYS A 129 -0.29 3.64 -2.76
N LEU A 130 0.77 3.39 -3.54
CA LEU A 130 0.67 3.32 -5.01
C LEU A 130 -0.27 2.21 -5.47
N PHE A 131 -0.21 1.03 -4.83
CA PHE A 131 -1.10 -0.07 -5.13
C PHE A 131 -2.57 0.27 -4.82
N GLU A 132 -2.83 0.90 -3.68
CA GLU A 132 -4.18 1.37 -3.33
C GLU A 132 -4.71 2.41 -4.32
N MET A 133 -3.86 3.34 -4.77
CA MET A 133 -4.21 4.33 -5.81
C MET A 133 -4.48 3.67 -7.16
N ASP A 134 -3.61 2.75 -7.60
CA ASP A 134 -3.81 2.00 -8.84
C ASP A 134 -5.11 1.21 -8.79
N LEU A 135 -5.37 0.52 -7.67
CA LEU A 135 -6.62 -0.20 -7.47
C LEU A 135 -7.83 0.75 -7.52
N ALA A 136 -7.75 1.91 -6.87
CA ALA A 136 -8.82 2.90 -6.90
C ALA A 136 -9.07 3.48 -8.30
N ILE A 137 -8.05 3.59 -9.16
CA ILE A 137 -8.19 4.17 -10.50
C ILE A 137 -8.62 3.11 -11.53
N THR A 138 -8.14 1.87 -11.39
CA THR A 138 -8.32 0.81 -12.38
C THR A 138 -9.48 -0.13 -12.05
N ALA A 139 -10.01 -0.07 -10.83
CA ALA A 139 -11.12 -0.89 -10.39
C ALA A 139 -12.35 -0.72 -11.30
N PRO A 140 -12.81 -1.79 -11.97
CA PRO A 140 -13.95 -1.71 -12.89
C PRO A 140 -15.29 -1.36 -12.22
N TRP A 141 -15.39 -1.50 -10.89
CA TRP A 141 -16.59 -1.16 -10.11
C TRP A 141 -16.70 0.34 -9.77
N LEU A 142 -15.68 1.15 -10.05
CA LEU A 142 -15.73 2.62 -9.88
C LEU A 142 -16.23 3.36 -11.13
N ALA A 143 -16.53 2.64 -12.22
CA ALA A 143 -17.14 3.20 -13.43
C ALA A 143 -18.57 3.78 -13.22
N GLU A 144 -19.17 3.59 -12.04
CA GLU A 144 -20.47 4.19 -11.66
C GLU A 144 -20.34 5.43 -10.77
N VAL A 145 -19.13 5.88 -10.39
CA VAL A 145 -18.91 7.05 -9.52
C VAL A 145 -17.97 8.05 -10.20
N GLU A 146 -18.39 8.59 -11.34
CA GLU A 146 -17.78 9.80 -11.91
C GLU A 146 -18.38 11.06 -11.27
N ALA A 147 -17.53 11.83 -10.58
CA ALA A 147 -17.59 13.30 -10.39
C ALA A 147 -17.20 13.75 -8.97
N ALA A 148 -15.94 13.57 -8.56
CA ALA A 148 -15.32 14.39 -7.52
C ALA A 148 -13.80 14.20 -7.55
N THR A 149 -13.08 14.95 -8.39
CA THR A 149 -11.61 14.95 -8.29
C THR A 149 -11.02 16.26 -8.80
N HIS A 150 -10.85 17.22 -7.88
CA HIS A 150 -10.10 18.47 -8.13
C HIS A 150 -8.68 18.47 -7.52
N ALA A 151 -8.17 17.32 -7.05
CA ALA A 151 -6.76 17.18 -6.62
C ALA A 151 -5.85 16.46 -7.64
N VAL A 152 -6.38 16.04 -8.81
CA VAL A 152 -5.68 15.18 -9.78
C VAL A 152 -4.59 15.92 -10.58
N THR A 153 -4.63 17.24 -10.65
CA THR A 153 -3.79 17.98 -11.61
C THR A 153 -2.31 18.04 -11.21
N ALA A 154 -1.96 17.97 -9.92
CA ALA A 154 -0.56 17.94 -9.48
C ALA A 154 0.07 16.53 -9.55
N ALA A 155 -0.69 15.48 -9.26
CA ALA A 155 -0.21 14.11 -9.35
C ALA A 155 0.01 13.69 -10.82
N ARG A 156 -0.82 14.17 -11.75
CA ARG A 156 -0.76 13.80 -13.18
C ARG A 156 0.53 14.24 -13.87
N GLU A 157 1.20 15.28 -13.38
CA GLU A 157 2.50 15.75 -13.91
C GLU A 157 3.69 14.96 -13.33
N ALA A 158 3.56 14.35 -12.14
CA ALA A 158 4.59 13.51 -11.51
C ALA A 158 4.50 12.01 -11.91
N VAL A 159 3.30 11.55 -12.29
CA VAL A 159 3.00 10.16 -12.70
C VAL A 159 3.89 9.60 -13.81
N PRO A 160 4.31 10.33 -14.85
CA PRO A 160 5.16 9.75 -15.90
C PRO A 160 6.52 9.29 -15.38
N HIS A 161 7.10 10.01 -14.42
CA HIS A 161 8.41 9.67 -13.84
C HIS A 161 8.31 8.48 -12.88
N ALA A 162 7.28 8.44 -12.03
CA ALA A 162 7.03 7.32 -11.12
C ALA A 162 6.66 6.04 -11.90
N LYS A 163 5.83 6.16 -12.95
CA LYS A 163 5.45 5.04 -13.81
C LYS A 163 6.66 4.47 -14.57
N ALA A 164 7.51 5.34 -15.14
CA ALA A 164 8.74 4.90 -15.81
C ALA A 164 9.71 4.20 -14.85
N LEU A 165 9.84 4.67 -13.60
CA LEU A 165 10.67 4.04 -12.57
C LEU A 165 10.14 2.66 -12.17
N VAL A 166 8.83 2.51 -11.98
CA VAL A 166 8.19 1.23 -11.64
C VAL A 166 8.25 0.24 -12.81
N GLU A 167 8.01 0.70 -14.05
CA GLU A 167 8.15 -0.15 -15.25
C GLU A 167 9.59 -0.61 -15.43
N THR A 168 10.58 0.28 -15.28
CA THR A 168 12.01 -0.07 -15.36
C THR A 168 12.41 -1.07 -14.27
N ALA A 169 11.96 -0.87 -13.03
CA ALA A 169 12.27 -1.79 -11.93
C ALA A 169 11.64 -3.18 -12.14
N ARG A 170 10.43 -3.21 -12.73
CA ARG A 170 9.74 -4.45 -13.09
C ARG A 170 10.46 -5.19 -14.22
N GLU A 171 10.92 -4.51 -15.26
CA GLU A 171 11.69 -5.12 -16.35
C GLU A 171 13.00 -5.75 -15.85
N VAL A 172 13.72 -5.06 -14.96
CA VAL A 172 14.96 -5.58 -14.35
C VAL A 172 14.68 -6.81 -13.48
N ALA A 173 13.59 -6.80 -12.71
CA ALA A 173 13.18 -7.95 -11.90
C ALA A 173 12.77 -9.16 -12.75
N GLU A 174 12.04 -8.95 -13.85
CA GLU A 174 11.64 -9.99 -14.78
C GLU A 174 12.86 -10.60 -15.51
N ALA A 175 13.82 -9.77 -15.94
CA ALA A 175 15.06 -10.23 -16.56
C ALA A 175 15.92 -11.07 -15.60
N ALA A 176 16.05 -10.63 -14.33
CA ALA A 176 16.78 -11.38 -13.30
C ALA A 176 16.12 -12.74 -13.00
N ALA A 177 14.79 -12.80 -12.96
CA ALA A 177 14.05 -14.05 -12.77
C ALA A 177 14.23 -15.03 -13.94
N GLN A 178 14.26 -14.51 -15.18
CA GLN A 178 14.52 -15.33 -16.38
C GLN A 178 15.95 -15.88 -16.40
N ALA A 179 16.95 -15.05 -16.08
CA ALA A 179 18.35 -15.47 -15.99
C ALA A 179 18.55 -16.56 -14.92
N LEU A 180 17.90 -16.42 -13.76
CA LEU A 180 17.94 -17.42 -12.70
C LEU A 180 17.29 -18.76 -13.13
N LYS A 181 16.16 -18.69 -13.85
CA LYS A 181 15.49 -19.88 -14.39
C LYS A 181 16.36 -20.61 -15.42
N ALA A 182 17.06 -19.87 -16.28
CA ALA A 182 18.00 -20.43 -17.26
C ALA A 182 19.20 -21.11 -16.56
N ALA A 183 19.82 -20.44 -15.59
CA ALA A 183 20.95 -20.99 -14.83
C ALA A 183 20.57 -22.26 -14.05
N LYS A 184 19.37 -22.30 -13.44
CA LYS A 184 18.87 -23.51 -12.75
C LYS A 184 18.61 -24.67 -13.72
N LYS A 185 18.13 -24.40 -14.93
CA LYS A 185 17.91 -25.40 -15.97
C LYS A 185 19.24 -25.99 -16.45
N GLU A 186 20.25 -25.15 -16.68
CA GLU A 186 21.59 -25.57 -17.09
C GLU A 186 22.27 -26.41 -15.99
N GLN A 187 22.17 -25.97 -14.73
CA GLN A 187 22.66 -26.74 -13.59
C GLN A 187 21.98 -28.12 -13.49
N ALA A 188 20.66 -28.21 -13.74
CA ALA A 188 19.94 -29.47 -13.73
C ALA A 188 20.40 -30.40 -14.87
N ALA A 189 20.64 -29.87 -16.06
CA ALA A 189 21.17 -30.62 -17.20
C ALA A 189 22.58 -31.19 -16.92
N LEU A 190 23.47 -30.36 -16.34
CA LEU A 190 24.83 -30.79 -15.95
C LEU A 190 24.82 -31.80 -14.81
N LYS A 191 23.88 -31.72 -13.86
CA LYS A 191 23.72 -32.74 -12.81
C LYS A 191 23.26 -34.09 -13.38
N ALA A 192 22.39 -34.08 -14.38
CA ALA A 192 21.86 -35.27 -15.04
C ALA A 192 22.89 -35.94 -15.98
N ASP A 193 23.86 -35.17 -16.51
CA ASP A 193 24.95 -35.70 -17.31
C ASP A 193 25.97 -36.45 -16.43
N LYS A 194 26.08 -37.76 -16.65
CA LYS A 194 27.01 -38.64 -15.93
C LYS A 194 28.47 -38.50 -16.40
N THR A 195 28.68 -37.90 -17.58
CA THR A 195 30.00 -37.69 -18.19
C THR A 195 30.60 -36.31 -17.89
N ALA A 196 29.78 -35.37 -17.41
CA ALA A 196 30.25 -34.05 -16.98
C ALA A 196 31.20 -34.13 -15.78
N ASP A 197 32.36 -33.48 -15.91
CA ASP A 197 33.38 -33.42 -14.85
C ASP A 197 32.87 -32.69 -13.60
N LYS A 198 33.38 -33.09 -12.43
CA LYS A 198 33.06 -32.49 -11.12
C LYS A 198 33.31 -30.98 -11.11
N THR A 199 34.32 -30.50 -11.85
CA THR A 199 34.66 -29.07 -11.95
C THR A 199 33.54 -28.27 -12.61
N ALA A 200 33.01 -28.74 -13.75
CA ALA A 200 31.90 -28.10 -14.45
C ALA A 200 30.61 -28.06 -13.61
N LYS A 201 30.34 -29.12 -12.83
CA LYS A 201 29.19 -29.15 -11.90
C LYS A 201 29.34 -28.15 -10.76
N ALA A 202 30.56 -27.96 -10.27
CA ALA A 202 30.87 -26.98 -9.23
C ALA A 202 30.75 -25.53 -9.75
N GLU A 203 31.23 -25.26 -10.97
CA GLU A 203 31.12 -23.95 -11.60
C GLU A 203 29.66 -23.56 -11.88
N ALA A 204 28.84 -24.47 -12.41
CA ALA A 204 27.41 -24.21 -12.61
C ALA A 204 26.67 -23.95 -11.29
N ALA A 205 27.03 -24.65 -10.20
CA ALA A 205 26.45 -24.39 -8.88
C ALA A 205 26.87 -23.04 -8.31
N LYS A 206 28.13 -22.65 -8.53
CA LYS A 206 28.64 -21.32 -8.16
C LYS A 206 27.91 -20.21 -8.93
N MET A 207 27.74 -20.38 -10.25
CA MET A 207 27.03 -19.42 -11.10
C MET A 207 25.58 -19.21 -10.65
N VAL A 208 24.83 -20.29 -10.35
CA VAL A 208 23.46 -20.17 -9.79
C VAL A 208 23.46 -19.38 -8.49
N THR A 209 24.42 -19.65 -7.60
CA THR A 209 24.52 -18.98 -6.29
C THR A 209 24.83 -17.49 -6.45
N GLU A 210 25.71 -17.13 -7.39
CA GLU A 210 26.05 -15.74 -7.70
C GLU A 210 24.87 -14.99 -8.35
N THR A 211 24.14 -15.64 -9.26
CA THR A 211 22.92 -15.07 -9.86
C THR A 211 21.80 -14.89 -8.84
N GLU A 212 21.64 -15.81 -7.88
CA GLU A 212 20.68 -15.64 -6.77
C GLU A 212 21.04 -14.44 -5.88
N LYS A 213 22.33 -14.26 -5.57
CA LYS A 213 22.81 -13.10 -4.81
C LYS A 213 22.58 -11.78 -5.57
N ALA A 214 22.85 -11.76 -6.88
CA ALA A 214 22.62 -10.59 -7.71
C ALA A 214 21.12 -10.23 -7.78
N ALA A 215 20.24 -11.22 -7.94
CA ALA A 215 18.80 -11.00 -7.91
C ALA A 215 18.31 -10.46 -6.54
N GLN A 216 18.85 -10.98 -5.43
CA GLN A 216 18.54 -10.48 -4.09
C GLN A 216 19.11 -9.07 -3.85
N ALA A 217 20.27 -8.73 -4.42
CA ALA A 217 20.84 -7.40 -4.33
C ALA A 217 20.01 -6.38 -5.12
N ALA A 218 19.60 -6.73 -6.34
CA ALA A 218 18.68 -5.91 -7.14
C ALA A 218 17.34 -5.70 -6.43
N ASP A 219 16.76 -6.76 -5.85
CA ASP A 219 15.55 -6.67 -5.03
C ASP A 219 15.75 -5.77 -3.79
N ARG A 220 16.93 -5.81 -3.15
CA ARG A 220 17.27 -4.90 -2.04
C ARG A 220 17.46 -3.46 -2.49
N GLU A 221 18.08 -3.21 -3.64
CA GLU A 221 18.24 -1.87 -4.20
C GLU A 221 16.89 -1.28 -4.61
N VAL A 222 16.01 -2.07 -5.21
CA VAL A 222 14.61 -1.68 -5.46
C VAL A 222 13.92 -1.35 -4.13
N LYS A 223 14.04 -2.21 -3.11
CA LYS A 223 13.49 -1.95 -1.77
C LYS A 223 14.10 -0.73 -1.08
N ALA A 224 15.39 -0.46 -1.29
CA ALA A 224 16.10 0.67 -0.70
C ALA A 224 15.77 1.98 -1.42
N ALA A 225 15.63 1.97 -2.75
CA ALA A 225 15.13 3.10 -3.53
C ALA A 225 13.68 3.44 -3.16
N VAL A 226 12.85 2.41 -2.94
CA VAL A 226 11.50 2.51 -2.36
C VAL A 226 11.51 3.00 -0.89
N ALA A 227 12.63 2.85 -0.17
CA ALA A 227 12.75 3.27 1.23
C ALA A 227 13.42 4.64 1.42
N ALA A 228 14.14 5.15 0.42
CA ALA A 228 14.89 6.42 0.46
C ALA A 228 14.12 7.58 -0.21
N GLY A 229 13.13 7.30 -1.05
CA GLY A 229 12.08 8.25 -1.43
C GLY A 229 10.88 8.13 -0.50
#